data_AF-A0A1C6RCR6-F1
#
_entry.id   AF-A0A1C6RCR6-F1
#
_cell.length_a   1.000
_cell.length_b   1.000
_cell.length_c   1.000
_cell.angle_alpha   90.00
_cell.angle_beta   90.00
_cell.angle_gamma   90.00
#
_symmetry.space_group_name_H-M   'P 1'
#
loop_
_entity.id
_entity.type
_entity.pdbx_description
1 polymer ?
#
loop_
_entity_poly.entity_id
_entity_poly.type
_entity_poly.pdbx_seq_one_letter_code
_entity_poly.pdbx_strand_id
1 'polypeptide(L)'
;MPAAAPRRSRPSAIEAQGHVCVRADGQCAWGTGHAVGEVSGQAPAPGNPLPVGTRITLTYYSDQCPLGDYRGQGPDAACNAINASGFACNPVAVLHPTPGVVLAQDPPGGTPRLGTRVTVQYAPWAPVGTVLHGSAYPVGTAIPSPRLVYHYTCAKGGTQCRGLPRNGFYSAVPPGSPTVDSDFTGTPYAVLMTCGTAPGQKRVWRTWNAASPRHYQHVLSEARPAADDSEELGCVW
;
A
#
# COMPACT_ATOMS: atom_id res chain seq x y z
N MET A 1 57.32 23.49 16.75
CA MET A 1 57.16 23.24 15.30
C MET A 1 55.69 22.94 15.04
N PRO A 2 54.94 23.81 14.34
CA PRO A 2 53.54 23.52 14.03
C PRO A 2 53.48 22.51 12.87
N ALA A 3 52.75 21.42 13.07
CA ALA A 3 52.47 20.44 12.04
C ALA A 3 51.71 21.12 10.89
N ALA A 4 52.21 20.98 9.66
CA ALA A 4 51.55 21.47 8.47
C ALA A 4 50.19 20.79 8.32
N ALA A 5 49.11 21.57 8.26
CA ALA A 5 47.78 21.07 7.97
C ALA A 5 47.77 20.33 6.61
N PRO A 6 47.11 19.17 6.49
CA PRO A 6 47.08 18.42 5.24
C PRO A 6 46.46 19.28 4.13
N ARG A 7 47.23 19.51 3.05
CA ARG A 7 46.73 20.19 1.85
C ARG A 7 45.57 19.35 1.32
N ARG A 8 44.34 19.86 1.44
CA ARG A 8 43.15 19.25 0.83
C ARG A 8 43.42 19.15 -0.68
N SER A 9 43.66 17.94 -1.18
CA SER A 9 43.96 17.68 -2.59
C SER A 9 42.69 17.98 -3.41
N ARG A 10 42.67 19.17 -4.02
CA ARG A 10 41.66 19.54 -5.01
C ARG A 10 42.04 18.89 -6.35
N PRO A 11 41.08 18.45 -7.18
CA PRO A 11 41.36 17.87 -8.49
C PRO A 11 42.32 18.71 -9.34
N SER A 12 42.12 20.03 -9.33
CA SER A 12 42.98 20.98 -10.05
C SER A 12 44.43 21.00 -9.57
N ALA A 13 44.69 20.68 -8.31
CA ALA A 13 46.05 20.61 -7.78
C ALA A 13 46.77 19.32 -8.21
N ILE A 14 46.04 18.21 -8.39
CA ILE A 14 46.56 16.93 -8.86
C ILE A 14 46.91 17.02 -10.35
N GLU A 15 46.01 17.59 -11.14
CA GLU A 15 46.20 17.77 -12.58
C GLU A 15 47.32 18.75 -12.90
N ALA A 16 47.45 19.83 -12.13
CA ALA A 16 48.56 20.78 -12.24
C ALA A 16 49.94 20.15 -11.93
N GLN A 17 49.99 19.00 -11.27
CA GLN A 17 51.22 18.22 -11.01
C GLN A 17 51.48 17.17 -12.11
N GLY A 18 50.67 17.15 -13.16
CA GLY A 18 50.80 16.22 -14.28
C GLY A 18 50.21 14.83 -14.01
N HIS A 19 49.38 14.66 -12.98
CA HIS A 19 48.71 13.40 -12.66
C HIS A 19 47.27 13.36 -13.23
N VAL A 20 46.71 12.16 -13.38
CA VAL A 20 45.32 11.97 -13.82
C VAL A 20 44.42 11.81 -12.61
N CYS A 21 43.52 12.76 -12.38
CA CYS A 21 42.57 12.70 -11.28
C CYS A 21 41.33 11.87 -11.65
N VAL A 22 40.92 10.96 -10.77
CA VAL A 22 39.74 10.12 -10.95
C VAL A 22 38.87 10.20 -9.71
N ARG A 23 37.58 10.43 -9.91
CA ARG A 23 36.61 10.48 -8.83
C ARG A 23 36.06 9.07 -8.55
N ALA A 24 35.97 8.73 -7.27
CA ALA A 24 35.22 7.59 -6.77
C ALA A 24 34.24 8.06 -5.69
N ASP A 25 33.02 7.51 -5.70
CA ASP A 25 32.07 7.74 -4.62
C ASP A 25 32.37 6.78 -3.45
N GLY A 26 32.40 7.33 -2.24
CA GLY A 26 32.67 6.62 -1.01
C GLY A 26 31.42 6.50 -0.14
N GLN A 27 31.64 6.58 1.17
CA GLN A 27 30.55 6.50 2.15
C GLN A 27 29.51 7.61 1.96
N CYS A 28 28.26 7.28 2.29
CA CYS A 28 27.16 8.24 2.38
C CYS A 28 27.54 9.39 3.33
N ALA A 29 27.27 10.63 2.90
CA ALA A 29 27.58 11.82 3.70
C ALA A 29 26.68 11.96 4.95
N TRP A 30 25.45 11.44 4.91
CA TRP A 30 24.49 11.57 6.00
C TRP A 30 24.99 10.96 7.32
N GLY A 31 24.83 11.70 8.41
CA GLY A 31 25.26 11.28 9.74
C GLY A 31 26.77 11.35 10.00
N THR A 32 27.60 11.67 8.99
CA THR A 32 29.07 11.72 9.15
C THR A 32 29.60 13.09 9.56
N GLY A 33 28.80 14.15 9.41
CA GLY A 33 29.23 15.54 9.63
C GLY A 33 30.05 16.14 8.48
N HIS A 34 30.33 15.38 7.42
CA HIS A 34 31.04 15.84 6.23
C HIS A 34 30.08 16.28 5.12
N ALA A 35 30.53 17.20 4.28
CA ALA A 35 29.74 17.67 3.14
C ALA A 35 29.81 16.67 1.97
N VAL A 36 28.73 16.56 1.19
CA VAL A 36 28.75 15.84 -0.09
C VAL A 36 29.85 16.44 -0.98
N GLY A 37 30.68 15.58 -1.58
CA GLY A 37 31.81 16.02 -2.40
C GLY A 37 33.03 16.48 -1.61
N GLU A 38 33.04 16.34 -0.28
CA GLU A 38 34.28 16.40 0.50
C GLU A 38 35.11 15.14 0.26
N VAL A 39 36.44 15.29 0.18
CA VAL A 39 37.36 14.16 -0.02
C VAL A 39 37.47 13.37 1.28
N SER A 40 37.09 12.09 1.25
CA SER A 40 37.24 11.15 2.37
C SER A 40 38.54 10.33 2.27
N GLY A 41 39.13 10.23 1.08
CA GLY A 41 40.34 9.44 0.86
C GLY A 41 41.02 9.72 -0.46
N GLN A 42 42.28 9.30 -0.57
CA GLN A 42 43.09 9.39 -1.78
C GLN A 42 43.92 8.12 -1.93
N ALA A 43 43.99 7.59 -3.15
CA ALA A 43 44.85 6.47 -3.52
C ALA A 43 45.57 6.75 -4.85
N PRO A 44 46.91 6.66 -4.93
CA PRO A 44 47.86 6.41 -3.84
C PRO A 44 47.85 7.52 -2.77
N ALA A 45 48.20 7.15 -1.53
CA ALA A 45 48.27 8.09 -0.42
C ALA A 45 49.30 9.21 -0.67
N PRO A 46 49.07 10.41 -0.14
CA PRO A 46 50.00 11.53 -0.30
C PRO A 46 51.33 11.26 0.41
N GLY A 47 52.43 11.77 -0.16
CA GLY A 47 53.74 11.85 0.51
C GLY A 47 54.93 11.43 -0.35
N ASN A 48 54.78 10.38 -1.15
CA ASN A 48 55.85 9.91 -2.03
C ASN A 48 55.80 10.57 -3.42
N PRO A 49 56.95 10.85 -4.05
CA PRO A 49 57.00 11.24 -5.46
C PRO A 49 56.34 10.17 -6.32
N LEU A 50 55.44 10.59 -7.21
CA LEU A 50 54.79 9.72 -8.17
C LEU A 50 55.24 10.08 -9.60
N PRO A 51 55.33 9.11 -10.51
CA PRO A 51 55.54 9.40 -11.91
C PRO A 51 54.46 10.33 -12.47
N VAL A 52 54.85 11.23 -13.38
CA VAL A 52 53.90 12.01 -14.18
C VAL A 52 52.97 11.06 -14.94
N GLY A 53 51.70 11.40 -15.03
CA GLY A 53 50.64 10.57 -15.62
C GLY A 53 50.05 9.53 -14.67
N THR A 54 50.56 9.39 -13.44
CA THR A 54 49.98 8.48 -12.44
C THR A 54 48.49 8.79 -12.21
N ARG A 55 47.66 7.74 -12.17
CA ARG A 55 46.23 7.82 -11.86
C ARG A 55 46.06 7.93 -10.34
N ILE A 56 45.50 9.04 -9.88
CA ILE A 56 45.17 9.28 -8.48
C ILE A 56 43.65 9.28 -8.33
N THR A 57 43.14 8.35 -7.53
CA THR A 57 41.72 8.26 -7.18
C THR A 57 41.47 9.08 -5.92
N LEU A 58 40.56 10.04 -6.01
CA LEU A 58 39.98 10.73 -4.86
C LEU A 58 38.62 10.11 -4.55
N THR A 59 38.46 9.62 -3.33
CA THR A 59 37.19 9.11 -2.80
C THR A 59 36.45 10.24 -2.11
N TYR A 60 35.18 10.43 -2.44
CA TYR A 60 34.37 11.52 -1.93
C TYR A 60 33.19 11.02 -1.10
N TYR A 61 32.77 11.80 -0.10
CA TYR A 61 31.49 11.59 0.56
C TYR A 61 30.36 11.72 -0.47
N SER A 62 29.54 10.68 -0.58
CA SER A 62 28.51 10.53 -1.60
C SER A 62 27.16 11.07 -1.12
N ASP A 63 26.33 11.53 -2.07
CA ASP A 63 24.91 11.76 -1.85
C ASP A 63 24.07 10.49 -2.07
N GLN A 64 24.63 9.41 -2.60
CA GLN A 64 23.94 8.13 -2.70
C GLN A 64 23.99 7.40 -1.36
N CYS A 65 22.84 7.25 -0.72
CA CYS A 65 22.75 6.77 0.65
C CYS A 65 21.86 5.54 0.77
N PRO A 66 22.19 4.58 1.67
CA PRO A 66 21.38 3.39 1.85
C PRO A 66 19.94 3.74 2.26
N LEU A 67 18.98 3.22 1.52
CA LEU A 67 17.56 3.24 1.83
C LEU A 67 17.09 1.81 2.04
N GLY A 68 16.46 1.55 3.19
CA GLY A 68 15.86 0.26 3.51
C GLY A 68 14.60 -0.03 2.67
N ASP A 69 14.15 -1.28 2.73
CA ASP A 69 12.81 -1.68 2.29
C ASP A 69 11.91 -1.78 3.51
N TYR A 70 10.89 -0.93 3.57
CA TYR A 70 10.00 -0.81 4.71
C TYR A 70 8.64 -1.50 4.50
N ARG A 71 8.47 -2.26 3.41
CA ARG A 71 7.24 -3.02 3.17
C ARG A 71 6.96 -3.99 4.33
N GLY A 72 5.69 -4.09 4.71
CA GLY A 72 5.21 -4.90 5.83
C GLY A 72 5.40 -4.25 7.22
N GLN A 73 6.10 -3.12 7.33
CA GLN A 73 6.23 -2.39 8.59
C GLN A 73 5.06 -1.43 8.80
N GLY A 74 4.85 -0.99 10.04
CA GLY A 74 3.89 0.08 10.34
C GLY A 74 4.31 1.41 9.69
N PRO A 75 3.37 2.21 9.14
CA PRO A 75 3.68 3.42 8.37
C PRO A 75 4.46 4.47 9.18
N ASP A 76 4.17 4.64 10.47
CA ASP A 76 4.89 5.60 11.33
C ASP A 76 6.33 5.14 11.60
N ALA A 77 6.53 3.85 11.88
CA ALA A 77 7.85 3.28 12.09
C ALA A 77 8.70 3.38 10.82
N ALA A 78 8.10 3.08 9.66
CA ALA A 78 8.73 3.25 8.36
C ALA A 78 9.15 4.71 8.11
N CYS A 79 8.24 5.68 8.32
CA CYS A 79 8.57 7.09 8.12
C CYS A 79 9.65 7.59 9.08
N ASN A 80 9.64 7.17 10.34
CA ASN A 80 10.69 7.53 11.29
C ASN A 80 12.07 7.02 10.85
N ALA A 81 12.14 5.77 10.36
CA ALA A 81 13.39 5.19 9.85
C ALA A 81 13.87 5.86 8.55
N ILE A 82 12.96 6.20 7.63
CA ILE A 82 13.25 6.95 6.40
C ILE A 82 13.83 8.33 6.73
N ASN A 83 13.17 9.07 7.63
CA ASN A 83 13.60 10.41 8.04
C ASN A 83 14.95 10.36 8.78
N ALA A 84 15.16 9.37 9.66
CA ALA A 84 16.43 9.15 10.34
C ALA A 84 17.59 8.84 9.39
N SER A 85 17.28 8.35 8.18
CA SER A 85 18.26 8.04 7.13
C SER A 85 18.52 9.22 6.18
N GLY A 86 17.97 10.41 6.46
CA GLY A 86 18.22 11.63 5.68
C GLY A 86 17.35 11.78 4.44
N PHE A 87 16.28 11.00 4.32
CA PHE A 87 15.29 11.09 3.25
C PHE A 87 14.01 11.75 3.77
N ALA A 88 13.17 12.23 2.86
CA ALA A 88 11.86 12.79 3.21
C ALA A 88 10.77 11.73 3.04
N CYS A 89 10.14 11.29 4.12
CA CYS A 89 9.00 10.38 4.02
C CYS A 89 7.76 11.09 3.44
N ASN A 90 7.02 10.38 2.59
CA ASN A 90 5.76 10.79 1.99
C ASN A 90 4.72 9.65 2.09
N PRO A 91 4.00 9.54 3.21
CA PRO A 91 2.97 8.52 3.35
C PRO A 91 1.75 8.84 2.48
N VAL A 92 1.29 7.86 1.71
CA VAL A 92 0.13 7.96 0.81
C VAL A 92 -0.88 6.88 1.17
N ALA A 93 -2.10 7.31 1.53
CA ALA A 93 -3.19 6.39 1.82
C ALA A 93 -3.73 5.77 0.52
N VAL A 94 -3.90 4.44 0.51
CA VAL A 94 -4.46 3.68 -0.61
C VAL A 94 -5.51 2.68 -0.13
N LEU A 95 -6.49 2.38 -0.98
CA LEU A 95 -7.49 1.36 -0.66
C LEU A 95 -6.87 -0.04 -0.84
N HIS A 96 -6.75 -0.79 0.25
CA HIS A 96 -6.17 -2.13 0.24
C HIS A 96 -6.73 -2.98 1.39
N PRO A 97 -6.94 -4.30 1.23
CA PRO A 97 -7.52 -5.16 2.27
C PRO A 97 -6.62 -5.37 3.49
N THR A 98 -5.32 -5.11 3.38
CA THR A 98 -4.35 -5.24 4.47
C THR A 98 -4.09 -3.86 5.10
N PRO A 99 -4.69 -3.56 6.28
CA PRO A 99 -4.52 -2.27 6.94
C PRO A 99 -3.21 -2.18 7.72
N GLY A 100 -2.79 -0.94 7.98
CA GLY A 100 -1.80 -0.63 9.01
C GLY A 100 -0.35 -1.01 8.68
N VAL A 101 -0.06 -1.43 7.45
CA VAL A 101 1.29 -1.75 6.98
C VAL A 101 1.61 -1.03 5.67
N VAL A 102 2.91 -0.80 5.42
CA VAL A 102 3.41 -0.35 4.13
C VAL A 102 3.24 -1.45 3.10
N LEU A 103 2.54 -1.14 2.02
CA LEU A 103 2.19 -2.04 0.92
C LEU A 103 3.18 -1.91 -0.22
N ALA A 104 3.58 -0.68 -0.52
CA ALA A 104 4.53 -0.35 -1.56
C ALA A 104 5.39 0.84 -1.12
N GLN A 105 6.60 0.90 -1.66
CA GLN A 105 7.57 1.96 -1.42
C GLN A 105 8.18 2.38 -2.75
N ASP A 106 8.34 3.67 -2.97
CA ASP A 106 9.02 4.25 -4.12
C ASP A 106 9.92 5.44 -3.68
N PRO A 107 11.22 5.46 -4.00
CA PRO A 107 11.98 4.40 -4.68
C PRO A 107 12.06 3.11 -3.85
N PRO A 108 12.28 1.95 -4.49
CA PRO A 108 12.57 0.71 -3.77
C PRO A 108 13.86 0.86 -2.93
N GLY A 109 14.08 -0.08 -2.02
CA GLY A 109 15.33 -0.15 -1.27
C GLY A 109 16.56 -0.15 -2.18
N GLY A 110 17.65 0.49 -1.75
CA GLY A 110 18.84 0.70 -2.58
C GLY A 110 19.65 1.91 -2.13
N THR A 111 20.21 2.66 -3.09
CA THR A 111 21.06 3.83 -2.81
C THR A 111 20.60 5.10 -3.55
N PRO A 112 19.38 5.60 -3.29
CA PRO A 112 18.92 6.86 -3.86
C PRO A 112 19.74 8.05 -3.34
N ARG A 113 19.61 9.19 -4.03
CA ARG A 113 20.28 10.44 -3.63
C ARG A 113 19.66 11.01 -2.36
N LEU A 114 20.46 11.66 -1.51
CA LEU A 114 19.99 12.37 -0.33
C LEU A 114 18.96 13.44 -0.70
N GLY A 115 17.99 13.65 0.19
CA GLY A 115 16.86 14.54 -0.06
C GLY A 115 15.81 13.96 -1.02
N THR A 116 16.00 12.75 -1.57
CA THR A 116 14.95 12.06 -2.31
C THR A 116 13.72 11.87 -1.42
N ARG A 117 12.55 12.17 -1.98
CA ARG A 117 11.26 11.89 -1.34
C ARG A 117 10.94 10.41 -1.52
N VAL A 118 10.68 9.72 -0.42
CA VAL A 118 10.28 8.31 -0.41
C VAL A 118 8.79 8.20 -0.14
N THR A 119 8.03 7.76 -1.13
CA THR A 119 6.60 7.51 -1.01
C THR A 119 6.35 6.13 -0.43
N VAL A 120 5.55 6.05 0.63
CA VAL A 120 5.09 4.78 1.21
C VAL A 120 3.57 4.70 1.10
N GLN A 121 3.09 3.68 0.39
CA GLN A 121 1.65 3.43 0.25
C GLN A 121 1.17 2.54 1.38
N TYR A 122 0.09 2.92 2.07
CA TYR A 122 -0.47 2.15 3.17
C TYR A 122 -1.99 2.30 3.22
N ALA A 123 -2.69 1.34 3.82
CA ALA A 123 -4.12 1.45 4.07
C ALA A 123 -4.37 1.86 5.53
N PRO A 124 -4.81 3.10 5.81
CA PRO A 124 -5.20 3.51 7.17
C PRO A 124 -6.54 2.92 7.62
N TRP A 125 -7.31 2.33 6.70
CA TRP A 125 -8.65 1.81 6.97
C TRP A 125 -8.61 0.30 7.18
N ALA A 126 -9.05 -0.15 8.36
CA ALA A 126 -9.35 -1.57 8.57
C ALA A 126 -10.63 -1.95 7.80
N PRO A 127 -10.71 -3.15 7.21
CA PRO A 127 -11.96 -3.66 6.67
C PRO A 127 -13.03 -3.62 7.77
N VAL A 128 -14.03 -2.77 7.59
CA VAL A 128 -15.21 -2.75 8.46
C VAL A 128 -16.25 -3.62 7.79
N GLY A 129 -16.61 -4.74 8.43
CA GLY A 129 -17.81 -5.48 8.06
C GLY A 129 -19.01 -4.54 8.18
N THR A 130 -19.59 -4.13 7.06
CA THR A 130 -20.77 -3.28 7.06
C THR A 130 -22.02 -4.15 7.06
N VAL A 131 -22.92 -3.86 8.00
CA VAL A 131 -24.32 -4.27 7.91
C VAL A 131 -24.98 -3.34 6.88
N LEU A 132 -25.53 -3.92 5.82
CA LEU A 132 -26.30 -3.16 4.83
C LEU A 132 -27.64 -2.75 5.46
N HIS A 133 -27.71 -1.51 5.94
CA HIS A 133 -28.99 -0.81 6.10
C HIS A 133 -29.35 -0.19 4.74
N GLY A 134 -30.08 -0.95 3.92
CA GLY A 134 -30.79 -0.36 2.79
C GLY A 134 -31.87 0.60 3.29
N SER A 135 -32.21 1.62 2.50
CA SER A 135 -33.43 2.38 2.72
C SER A 135 -34.63 1.43 2.56
N ALA A 136 -35.04 0.81 3.66
CA ALA A 136 -36.30 0.09 3.71
C ALA A 136 -37.40 1.15 3.58
N TYR A 137 -38.06 1.18 2.44
CA TYR A 137 -39.38 1.79 2.42
C TYR A 137 -40.24 1.03 3.43
N PRO A 138 -41.12 1.72 4.17
CA PRO A 138 -42.10 1.05 5.02
C PRO A 138 -42.80 -0.05 4.23
N VAL A 139 -42.99 -1.21 4.86
CA VAL A 139 -43.78 -2.32 4.31
C VAL A 139 -45.10 -1.74 3.76
N GLY A 140 -45.33 -1.88 2.46
CA GLY A 140 -46.53 -1.36 1.78
C GLY A 140 -46.34 -0.10 0.93
N THR A 141 -45.13 0.46 0.82
CA THR A 141 -44.85 1.55 -0.13
C THR A 141 -44.68 0.99 -1.54
N ALA A 142 -45.31 1.61 -2.56
CA ALA A 142 -45.19 1.19 -3.95
C ALA A 142 -43.80 1.53 -4.50
N ILE A 143 -42.91 0.54 -4.53
CA ILE A 143 -41.57 0.62 -5.13
C ILE A 143 -41.67 0.10 -6.58
N PRO A 144 -41.13 0.80 -7.58
CA PRO A 144 -41.03 0.28 -8.94
C PRO A 144 -40.08 -0.93 -9.01
N SER A 145 -40.56 -2.08 -9.47
CA SER A 145 -39.79 -3.32 -9.67
C SER A 145 -38.94 -3.75 -8.46
N PRO A 146 -39.55 -3.93 -7.27
CA PRO A 146 -38.82 -4.24 -6.05
C PRO A 146 -38.29 -5.67 -6.07
N ARG A 147 -37.13 -5.84 -5.45
CA ARG A 147 -36.53 -7.14 -5.17
C ARG A 147 -36.33 -7.30 -3.67
N LEU A 148 -36.97 -8.31 -3.11
CA LEU A 148 -36.88 -8.62 -1.70
C LEU A 148 -35.53 -9.24 -1.37
N VAL A 149 -34.84 -8.67 -0.39
CA VAL A 149 -33.58 -9.15 0.14
C VAL A 149 -33.80 -9.61 1.56
N TYR A 150 -33.48 -10.88 1.80
CA TYR A 150 -33.67 -11.53 3.08
C TYR A 150 -32.35 -11.54 3.82
N HIS A 151 -32.43 -11.26 5.12
CA HIS A 151 -31.33 -11.47 6.02
C HIS A 151 -31.36 -12.91 6.53
N TYR A 152 -30.23 -13.59 6.43
CA TYR A 152 -29.98 -14.89 6.99
C TYR A 152 -29.11 -14.70 8.24
N THR A 153 -29.68 -15.06 9.39
CA THR A 153 -28.90 -15.31 10.60
C THR A 153 -28.84 -16.81 10.81
N CYS A 154 -27.70 -17.34 11.28
CA CYS A 154 -27.64 -18.75 11.63
C CYS A 154 -28.77 -19.08 12.61
N ALA A 155 -29.43 -20.24 12.43
CA ALA A 155 -30.50 -20.69 13.31
C ALA A 155 -30.07 -20.56 14.78
N LYS A 156 -30.96 -19.98 15.58
CA LYS A 156 -30.72 -19.58 16.97
C LYS A 156 -30.08 -20.74 17.77
N GLY A 157 -28.79 -20.64 18.07
CA GLY A 157 -28.04 -21.61 18.87
C GLY A 157 -26.84 -22.26 18.17
N GLY A 158 -26.70 -22.13 16.84
CA GLY A 158 -25.50 -22.61 16.12
C GLY A 158 -24.38 -21.57 16.09
N THR A 159 -23.13 -21.99 16.31
CA THR A 159 -21.94 -21.13 16.12
C THR A 159 -21.55 -20.97 14.65
N GLN A 160 -22.18 -21.74 13.75
CA GLN A 160 -21.83 -21.81 12.35
C GLN A 160 -23.05 -21.86 11.40
N CYS A 161 -22.90 -21.26 10.23
CA CYS A 161 -23.80 -21.29 9.08
C CYS A 161 -23.14 -22.16 7.98
N ARG A 162 -23.55 -23.42 7.83
CA ARG A 162 -22.94 -24.39 6.88
C ARG A 162 -21.40 -24.42 6.94
N GLY A 163 -20.85 -24.50 8.16
CA GLY A 163 -19.41 -24.59 8.42
C GLY A 163 -18.67 -23.25 8.59
N LEU A 164 -19.38 -22.10 8.55
CA LEU A 164 -18.78 -20.76 8.65
C LEU A 164 -19.19 -20.03 9.92
N PRO A 165 -18.29 -19.29 10.60
CA PRO A 165 -18.62 -18.56 11.82
C PRO A 165 -19.80 -17.61 11.67
N ARG A 166 -20.53 -17.37 12.77
CA ARG A 166 -21.73 -16.52 12.86
C ARG A 166 -21.52 -15.15 12.22
N ASN A 167 -22.08 -14.96 11.02
CA ASN A 167 -22.13 -13.71 10.28
C ASN A 167 -23.54 -13.54 9.71
N GLY A 168 -24.05 -12.31 9.67
CA GLY A 168 -25.32 -12.00 9.00
C GLY A 168 -25.10 -11.92 7.49
N PHE A 169 -25.89 -12.65 6.71
CA PHE A 169 -25.77 -12.66 5.25
C PHE A 169 -27.07 -12.21 4.58
N TYR A 170 -27.01 -11.72 3.34
CA TYR A 170 -28.19 -11.32 2.59
C TYR A 170 -28.35 -12.11 1.29
N SER A 171 -29.57 -12.47 0.89
CA SER A 171 -29.88 -13.14 -0.39
C SER A 171 -31.12 -12.54 -1.03
N ALA A 172 -31.17 -12.51 -2.36
CA ALA A 172 -32.40 -12.17 -3.06
C ALA A 172 -33.24 -13.42 -3.34
N VAL A 173 -34.57 -13.30 -3.24
CA VAL A 173 -35.46 -14.37 -3.69
C VAL A 173 -35.60 -14.31 -5.22
N PRO A 174 -35.37 -15.42 -5.93
CA PRO A 174 -35.66 -15.49 -7.36
C PRO A 174 -37.15 -15.20 -7.61
N PRO A 175 -37.51 -14.43 -8.65
CA PRO A 175 -38.90 -14.25 -9.03
C PRO A 175 -39.59 -15.60 -9.23
N GLY A 176 -40.67 -15.86 -8.47
CA GLY A 176 -41.45 -17.10 -8.58
C GLY A 176 -40.91 -18.31 -7.80
N SER A 177 -39.89 -18.17 -6.94
CA SER A 177 -39.45 -19.28 -6.08
C SER A 177 -40.48 -19.53 -4.95
N PRO A 178 -41.14 -20.71 -4.90
CA PRO A 178 -42.09 -21.04 -3.83
C PRO A 178 -41.39 -21.41 -2.52
N THR A 179 -40.08 -21.63 -2.56
CA THR A 179 -39.24 -22.00 -1.44
C THR A 179 -38.28 -20.87 -1.17
N VAL A 180 -38.62 -20.02 -0.21
CA VAL A 180 -37.60 -19.52 0.71
C VAL A 180 -37.08 -20.81 1.37
N ASP A 181 -35.82 -21.21 1.09
CA ASP A 181 -35.06 -22.20 1.90
C ASP A 181 -35.54 -22.16 3.37
N SER A 182 -35.77 -23.31 3.99
CA SER A 182 -36.28 -23.40 5.36
C SER A 182 -35.38 -22.69 6.39
N ASP A 183 -34.12 -22.42 6.01
CA ASP A 183 -33.17 -21.60 6.74
C ASP A 183 -33.53 -20.08 6.75
N PHE A 184 -34.44 -19.62 5.88
CA PHE A 184 -34.96 -18.25 5.86
C PHE A 184 -36.11 -18.09 6.85
N THR A 185 -35.77 -17.78 8.10
CA THR A 185 -36.77 -17.59 9.15
C THR A 185 -37.19 -16.12 9.33
N GLY A 186 -37.05 -15.28 8.30
CA GLY A 186 -37.18 -13.82 8.42
C GLY A 186 -38.20 -13.18 7.48
N THR A 187 -38.85 -12.11 7.94
CA THR A 187 -39.46 -11.11 7.06
C THR A 187 -38.37 -10.49 6.16
N PRO A 188 -38.69 -10.03 4.93
CA PRO A 188 -37.74 -9.29 4.11
C PRO A 188 -37.06 -8.21 4.96
N TYR A 189 -35.73 -8.22 4.97
CA TYR A 189 -34.95 -7.31 5.81
C TYR A 189 -34.66 -6.00 5.06
N ALA A 190 -34.54 -6.11 3.74
CA ALA A 190 -34.39 -4.97 2.85
C ALA A 190 -35.15 -5.22 1.55
N VAL A 191 -35.49 -4.13 0.86
CA VAL A 191 -36.00 -4.18 -0.51
C VAL A 191 -35.04 -3.36 -1.36
N LEU A 192 -34.45 -3.98 -2.38
CA LEU A 192 -33.59 -3.31 -3.35
C LEU A 192 -34.34 -3.15 -4.66
N MET A 193 -33.94 -2.18 -5.48
CA MET A 193 -34.51 -2.03 -6.80
C MET A 193 -33.86 -3.03 -7.77
N THR A 194 -34.59 -3.39 -8.81
CA THR A 194 -33.97 -4.00 -9.98
C THR A 194 -32.97 -3.01 -10.59
N CYS A 195 -31.76 -3.47 -10.88
CA CYS A 195 -30.75 -2.65 -11.52
C CYS A 195 -31.15 -2.33 -12.97
N GLY A 196 -31.24 -1.03 -13.27
CA GLY A 196 -31.47 -0.50 -14.62
C GLY A 196 -30.19 0.12 -15.19
N THR A 197 -30.37 1.01 -16.16
CA THR A 197 -29.29 1.77 -16.82
C THR A 197 -29.28 3.25 -16.42
N ALA A 198 -30.04 3.62 -15.39
CA ALA A 198 -30.15 5.02 -14.99
C ALA A 198 -28.84 5.49 -14.31
N PRO A 199 -28.40 6.73 -14.59
CA PRO A 199 -27.13 7.25 -14.07
C PRO A 199 -27.17 7.38 -12.55
N GLY A 200 -26.13 6.93 -11.85
CA GLY A 200 -26.03 7.00 -10.38
C GLY A 200 -26.32 5.69 -9.67
N GLN A 201 -26.84 4.67 -10.37
CA GLN A 201 -27.09 3.36 -9.76
C GLN A 201 -25.79 2.61 -9.43
N LYS A 202 -25.69 2.09 -8.21
CA LYS A 202 -24.66 1.13 -7.79
C LYS A 202 -25.29 -0.22 -7.53
N ARG A 203 -24.75 -1.27 -8.17
CA ARG A 203 -25.22 -2.64 -7.94
C ARG A 203 -24.62 -3.17 -6.64
N VAL A 204 -25.44 -3.87 -5.88
CA VAL A 204 -25.06 -4.58 -4.67
C VAL A 204 -24.90 -6.05 -5.04
N TRP A 205 -23.71 -6.58 -4.85
CA TRP A 205 -23.40 -7.99 -5.08
C TRP A 205 -23.13 -8.69 -3.76
N ARG A 206 -23.56 -9.94 -3.64
CA ARG A 206 -22.96 -10.93 -2.74
C ARG A 206 -21.95 -11.73 -3.55
N THR A 207 -20.73 -11.88 -3.04
CA THR A 207 -19.66 -12.65 -3.70
C THR A 207 -19.15 -13.73 -2.77
N TRP A 208 -18.69 -14.86 -3.34
CA TRP A 208 -18.01 -15.93 -2.59
C TRP A 208 -17.02 -16.69 -3.49
N ASN A 209 -16.10 -17.41 -2.86
CA ASN A 209 -15.16 -18.29 -3.55
C ASN A 209 -15.58 -19.76 -3.39
N ALA A 210 -15.55 -20.54 -4.47
CA ALA A 210 -16.01 -21.93 -4.51
C ALA A 210 -14.96 -22.97 -4.08
N ALA A 211 -13.67 -22.62 -4.02
CA ALA A 211 -12.57 -23.58 -3.88
C ALA A 211 -12.05 -23.79 -2.44
N SER A 212 -12.47 -22.99 -1.46
CA SER A 212 -12.15 -23.14 -0.02
C SER A 212 -13.12 -22.26 0.83
N PRO A 213 -13.06 -22.17 2.19
CA PRO A 213 -14.20 -21.73 3.00
C PRO A 213 -14.85 -20.46 2.46
N ARG A 214 -16.17 -20.50 2.24
CA ARG A 214 -16.87 -19.45 1.51
C ARG A 214 -16.76 -18.14 2.27
N HIS A 215 -15.90 -17.25 1.81
CA HIS A 215 -15.80 -15.90 2.30
C HIS A 215 -16.84 -15.06 1.55
N TYR A 216 -17.87 -14.64 2.27
CA TYR A 216 -18.89 -13.78 1.68
C TYR A 216 -18.50 -12.32 1.80
N GLN A 217 -18.65 -11.57 0.71
CA GLN A 217 -18.48 -10.12 0.72
C GLN A 217 -19.65 -9.44 0.01
N HIS A 218 -20.08 -8.32 0.58
CA HIS A 218 -20.96 -7.38 -0.09
C HIS A 218 -20.12 -6.38 -0.87
N VAL A 219 -20.30 -6.36 -2.19
CA VAL A 219 -19.54 -5.46 -3.06
C VAL A 219 -20.51 -4.50 -3.72
N LEU A 220 -20.29 -3.20 -3.49
CA LEU A 220 -20.94 -2.13 -4.24
C LEU A 220 -20.11 -1.85 -5.48
N SER A 221 -20.60 -2.24 -6.65
CA SER A 221 -19.86 -2.10 -7.90
C SER A 221 -20.82 -2.08 -9.09
N GLU A 222 -20.52 -1.28 -10.10
CA GLU A 222 -21.24 -1.32 -11.38
C GLU A 222 -20.94 -2.61 -12.16
N ALA A 223 -19.70 -3.09 -12.05
CA ALA A 223 -19.27 -4.35 -12.64
C ALA A 223 -19.55 -5.53 -11.70
N ARG A 224 -19.90 -6.66 -12.28
CA ARG A 224 -19.91 -7.95 -11.57
C ARG A 224 -18.49 -8.21 -11.03
N PRO A 225 -18.32 -8.47 -9.72
CA PRO A 225 -17.01 -8.77 -9.16
C PRO A 225 -16.42 -10.06 -9.75
N ALA A 226 -15.10 -10.12 -9.88
CA ALA A 226 -14.38 -11.27 -10.47
C ALA A 226 -14.25 -12.48 -9.52
N ALA A 227 -15.09 -12.58 -8.49
CA ALA A 227 -15.11 -13.76 -7.62
C ALA A 227 -15.64 -14.99 -8.38
N ASP A 228 -15.16 -16.18 -8.02
CA ASP A 228 -15.51 -17.46 -8.67
C ASP A 228 -17.02 -17.68 -8.71
N ASP A 229 -17.77 -17.16 -7.71
CA ASP A 229 -19.22 -17.08 -7.72
C ASP A 229 -19.74 -15.75 -7.15
N SER A 230 -20.88 -15.29 -7.66
CA SER A 230 -21.52 -14.06 -7.18
C SER A 230 -23.02 -14.03 -7.49
N GLU A 231 -23.80 -13.36 -6.63
CA GLU A 231 -25.22 -13.07 -6.81
C GLU A 231 -25.47 -11.56 -6.74
N GLU A 232 -26.13 -11.00 -7.75
CA GLU A 232 -26.63 -9.63 -7.68
C GLU A 232 -27.83 -9.59 -6.73
N LEU A 233 -27.79 -8.73 -5.71
CA LEU A 233 -28.89 -8.56 -4.76
C LEU A 233 -29.89 -7.49 -5.24
N GLY A 234 -29.41 -6.48 -5.98
CA GLY A 234 -30.19 -5.37 -6.52
C GLY A 234 -29.38 -4.09 -6.60
N CYS A 235 -30.03 -2.95 -6.80
CA CYS A 235 -29.40 -1.64 -6.92
C CYS A 235 -29.82 -0.65 -5.84
N VAL A 236 -28.89 0.25 -5.54
CA VAL A 236 -29.09 1.48 -4.77
C VAL A 236 -28.68 2.68 -5.64
N TRP A 237 -29.15 3.88 -5.31
CA TRP A 237 -28.76 5.15 -5.94
C TRP A 237 -27.86 5.96 -5.00
#